data_AF-A0A1G9UGE2-F1
#
_entry.id   AF-A0A1G9UGE2-F1
#
_cell.length_a   1.000
_cell.length_b   1.000
_cell.length_c   1.000
_cell.angle_alpha   90.00
_cell.angle_beta   90.00
_cell.angle_gamma   90.00
#
_symmetry.space_group_name_H-M   'P 1'
#
loop_
_entity.id
_entity.type
_entity.pdbx_description
1 polymer ?
#
loop_
_entity_poly.entity_id
_entity_poly.type
_entity_poly.pdbx_seq_one_letter_code
_entity_poly.pdbx_strand_id
1 'polypeptide(L)'
;MEAFGKVLEVLFEKRLIPTMAGLVIGVTVYVLTPDQTILLEKLGRNWYILFFAAVGFLGITLIHYLYSKISEKMVSVSNKRYNREMDKKREREDLQEMWDFIDSLSLEDREFIKTFLKNNNAPIVEYKNYASYYYGIRDNTDLVKRRDITDTDGYIKTQFVLSDRFYKDLKNSMENYGRIGNFVEEK
;
A
#
# COMPACT_ATOMS: atom_id res chain seq x y z
N MET A 1 -25.85 -9.54 45.05
CA MET A 1 -24.60 -8.84 45.42
C MET A 1 -23.44 -9.11 44.45
N GLU A 2 -23.34 -10.29 43.84
CA GLU A 2 -22.26 -10.62 42.87
C GLU A 2 -22.14 -9.65 41.68
N ALA A 3 -23.28 -9.20 41.13
CA ALA A 3 -23.29 -8.26 40.01
C ALA A 3 -22.67 -6.89 40.38
N PHE A 4 -22.83 -6.44 41.62
CA PHE A 4 -22.28 -5.17 42.09
C PHE A 4 -20.77 -5.25 42.31
N GLY A 5 -20.28 -6.41 42.80
CA GLY A 5 -18.85 -6.68 42.93
C GLY A 5 -18.11 -6.66 41.59
N LYS A 6 -18.67 -7.29 40.56
CA LYS A 6 -18.10 -7.25 39.20
C LYS A 6 -18.05 -5.86 38.59
N VAL A 7 -19.06 -5.04 38.84
CA VAL A 7 -19.07 -3.64 38.36
C VAL A 7 -17.97 -2.83 39.05
N LEU A 8 -17.78 -3.02 40.35
CA LEU A 8 -16.70 -2.37 41.09
C LEU A 8 -15.31 -2.83 40.61
N GLU A 9 -15.13 -4.13 40.36
CA GLU A 9 -13.89 -4.70 39.82
C GLU A 9 -13.52 -4.05 38.48
N VAL A 10 -14.47 -3.94 37.55
CA VAL A 10 -14.25 -3.30 36.24
C VAL A 10 -13.90 -1.80 36.39
N LEU A 11 -14.52 -1.11 37.34
CA LEU A 11 -14.23 0.31 37.60
C LEU A 11 -12.84 0.50 38.20
N PHE A 12 -12.42 -0.32 39.14
CA PHE A 12 -11.11 -0.22 39.80
C PHE A 12 -9.96 -0.79 38.98
N GLU A 13 -10.16 -1.80 38.13
CA GLU A 13 -9.05 -2.34 37.34
C GLU A 13 -8.83 -1.58 36.03
N LYS A 14 -9.92 -1.28 35.30
CA LYS A 14 -9.82 -0.79 33.92
C LYS A 14 -10.09 0.70 33.79
N ARG A 15 -10.74 1.31 34.78
CA ARG A 15 -11.21 2.70 34.70
C ARG A 15 -10.92 3.50 35.97
N LEU A 16 -9.90 3.12 36.74
CA LEU A 16 -9.56 3.77 38.00
C LEU A 16 -9.25 5.25 37.82
N ILE A 17 -8.43 5.59 36.82
CA ILE A 17 -8.02 6.97 36.54
C ILE A 17 -9.24 7.84 36.17
N PRO A 18 -10.10 7.47 35.19
CA PRO A 18 -11.34 8.20 34.92
C PRO A 18 -12.27 8.31 36.13
N THR A 19 -12.37 7.25 36.94
CA THR A 19 -13.28 7.20 38.10
C THR A 19 -12.81 8.16 39.19
N MET A 20 -11.52 8.13 39.52
CA MET A 20 -10.91 9.06 40.47
C MET A 20 -11.01 10.51 40.00
N ALA A 21 -10.70 10.76 38.73
CA ALA A 21 -10.79 12.11 38.16
C ALA A 21 -12.23 12.62 38.12
N GLY A 22 -13.21 11.76 37.82
CA GLY A 22 -14.63 12.05 37.95
C GLY A 22 -14.99 12.47 39.37
N LEU A 23 -14.62 11.68 40.39
CA LEU A 23 -14.88 12.02 41.79
C LEU A 23 -14.28 13.38 42.20
N VAL A 24 -13.04 13.65 41.79
CA VAL A 24 -12.39 14.96 42.03
C VAL A 24 -13.19 16.10 41.38
N ILE A 25 -13.64 15.91 40.13
CA ILE A 25 -14.50 16.88 39.44
C ILE A 25 -15.81 17.09 40.21
N GLY A 26 -16.47 16.01 40.65
CA GLY A 26 -17.72 16.09 41.39
C GLY A 26 -17.60 16.89 42.69
N VAL A 27 -16.54 16.65 43.47
CA VAL A 27 -16.25 17.40 44.70
C VAL A 27 -15.90 18.86 44.38
N THR A 28 -15.08 19.09 43.35
CA THR A 28 -14.66 20.43 42.94
C THR A 28 -15.86 21.28 42.51
N VAL A 29 -16.74 20.72 41.69
CA VAL A 29 -17.98 21.38 41.27
C VAL A 29 -18.85 21.69 42.48
N TYR A 30 -19.01 20.75 43.41
CA TYR A 30 -19.79 21.00 44.62
C TYR A 30 -19.23 22.16 45.47
N VAL A 31 -17.91 22.23 45.67
CA VAL A 31 -17.28 23.31 46.46
C VAL A 31 -17.42 24.68 45.79
N LEU A 32 -17.42 24.73 44.45
CA LEU A 32 -17.54 25.97 43.69
C LEU A 32 -19.00 26.42 43.49
N THR A 33 -19.94 25.50 43.65
CA THR A 33 -21.37 25.77 43.44
C THR A 33 -21.97 26.50 44.64
N PRO A 34 -22.66 27.65 44.45
CA PRO A 34 -23.38 28.32 45.52
C PRO A 34 -24.51 27.45 46.09
N ASP A 35 -24.74 27.53 47.40
CA ASP A 35 -25.72 26.71 48.12
C ASP A 35 -27.16 26.86 47.62
N GLN A 36 -27.50 27.99 47.00
CA GLN A 36 -28.84 28.32 46.49
C GLN A 36 -29.12 27.76 45.09
N THR A 37 -28.27 26.87 44.58
CA THR A 37 -28.49 26.30 43.26
C THR A 37 -29.63 25.27 43.28
N ILE A 38 -30.61 25.49 42.39
CA ILE A 38 -31.81 24.65 42.24
C ILE A 38 -31.47 23.15 42.11
N LEU A 39 -30.38 22.83 41.42
CA LEU A 39 -29.91 21.45 41.26
C LEU A 39 -29.43 20.84 42.57
N LEU A 40 -28.68 21.60 43.39
CA LEU A 40 -28.19 21.12 44.68
C LEU A 40 -29.35 20.92 45.67
N GLU A 41 -30.31 21.84 45.71
CA GLU A 41 -31.50 21.74 46.56
C GLU A 41 -32.37 20.52 46.23
N LYS A 42 -32.55 20.21 44.93
CA LYS A 42 -33.39 19.10 44.48
C LYS A 42 -32.74 17.73 44.60
N LEU A 43 -31.44 17.62 44.31
CA LEU A 43 -30.71 16.35 44.37
C LEU A 43 -30.22 16.03 45.78
N GLY A 44 -29.94 17.06 46.57
CA GLY A 44 -29.19 16.92 47.81
C GLY A 44 -27.71 16.68 47.57
N ARG A 45 -26.91 16.95 48.61
CA ARG A 45 -25.43 16.99 48.55
C ARG A 45 -24.79 15.74 47.93
N ASN A 46 -25.17 14.56 48.40
CA ASN A 46 -24.53 13.31 47.99
C ASN A 46 -24.80 12.97 46.52
N TRP A 47 -26.05 13.12 46.08
CA TRP A 47 -26.43 12.85 44.70
C TRP A 47 -25.89 13.90 43.73
N TYR A 48 -25.77 15.16 44.16
CA TYR A 48 -25.16 16.22 43.37
C TYR A 48 -23.67 15.92 43.07
N ILE A 49 -22.90 15.55 44.09
CA ILE A 49 -21.48 15.18 43.93
C ILE A 49 -21.35 13.96 43.01
N LEU A 50 -22.17 12.92 43.22
CA LEU A 50 -22.17 11.71 42.38
C LEU A 50 -22.54 12.01 40.92
N PHE A 51 -23.50 12.91 40.68
CA PHE A 51 -23.91 13.29 39.34
C PHE A 51 -22.76 13.94 38.56
N PHE A 52 -22.12 14.96 39.13
CA PHE A 52 -20.99 15.62 38.47
C PHE A 52 -19.76 14.71 38.37
N ALA A 53 -19.60 13.78 39.31
CA ALA A 53 -18.57 12.74 39.19
C ALA A 53 -18.81 11.81 37.99
N ALA A 54 -20.06 11.39 37.77
CA ALA A 54 -20.44 10.59 36.61
C ALA A 54 -20.26 11.36 35.30
N VAL A 55 -20.63 12.64 35.27
CA VAL A 55 -20.42 13.52 34.10
C VAL A 55 -18.93 13.65 33.78
N GLY A 56 -18.09 13.92 34.79
CA GLY A 56 -16.64 14.01 34.64
C GLY A 56 -16.02 12.70 34.13
N PHE A 57 -16.43 11.57 34.71
CA PHE A 57 -16.00 10.24 34.28
C PHE A 57 -16.33 9.98 32.80
N LEU A 58 -17.55 10.29 32.37
CA LEU A 58 -17.99 10.13 30.99
C LEU A 58 -17.19 11.04 30.05
N GLY A 59 -16.97 12.29 30.45
CA GLY A 59 -16.17 13.25 29.67
C GLY A 59 -14.74 12.76 29.42
N ILE A 60 -14.04 12.31 30.47
CA ILE A 60 -12.67 11.80 30.35
C ILE A 60 -12.61 10.54 29.49
N THR A 61 -13.56 9.62 29.69
CA THR A 61 -13.67 8.40 28.88
C THR A 61 -13.86 8.74 27.41
N LEU A 62 -14.71 9.72 27.12
CA LEU A 62 -14.99 10.16 25.75
C LEU A 62 -13.76 10.79 25.10
N ILE A 63 -13.04 11.65 25.81
CA ILE A 63 -11.80 12.28 25.32
C ILE A 63 -10.76 11.21 24.98
N HIS A 64 -10.56 10.23 25.87
CA HIS A 64 -9.62 9.14 25.63
C HIS A 64 -9.99 8.32 24.39
N TYR A 65 -11.27 7.99 24.23
CA TYR A 65 -11.78 7.28 23.06
C TYR A 65 -11.56 8.07 21.76
N LEU A 66 -11.86 9.37 21.75
CA LEU A 66 -11.65 10.23 20.59
C LEU A 66 -10.17 10.33 20.22
N TYR A 67 -9.29 10.49 21.20
CA TYR A 67 -7.85 10.55 20.97
C TYR A 67 -7.32 9.27 20.33
N SER A 68 -7.74 8.09 20.82
CA SER A 68 -7.34 6.80 20.23
C SER A 68 -7.81 6.67 18.77
N LYS A 69 -9.06 7.08 18.49
CA LYS A 69 -9.61 6.97 17.13
C LYS A 69 -8.94 7.92 16.14
N ILE A 70 -8.60 9.13 16.57
CA ILE A 70 -7.92 10.11 15.73
C ILE A 70 -6.49 9.67 15.43
N SER A 71 -5.75 9.18 16.45
CA SER A 71 -4.37 8.74 16.27
C SER A 71 -4.25 7.52 15.36
N GLU A 72 -5.12 6.51 15.53
CA GLU A 72 -5.24 5.35 14.63
C GLU A 72 -5.42 5.78 13.17
N LYS A 73 -6.35 6.73 12.94
CA LYS A 73 -6.65 7.22 11.60
C LYS A 73 -5.48 7.99 11.02
N MET A 74 -4.81 8.84 11.80
CA MET A 74 -3.67 9.64 11.36
C MET A 74 -2.48 8.77 10.95
N VAL A 75 -2.14 7.75 11.76
CA VAL A 75 -1.10 6.76 11.43
C VAL A 75 -1.44 6.01 10.14
N SER A 76 -2.70 5.58 9.99
CA SER A 76 -3.13 4.86 8.78
C SER A 76 -3.01 5.72 7.50
N VAL A 77 -3.27 7.03 7.60
CA VAL A 77 -3.14 7.97 6.48
C VAL A 77 -1.67 8.21 6.14
N SER A 78 -0.82 8.38 7.15
CA SER A 78 0.63 8.55 6.96
C SER A 78 1.25 7.32 6.30
N ASN A 79 0.97 6.12 6.83
CA ASN A 79 1.47 4.87 6.26
C ASN A 79 0.98 4.65 4.83
N LYS A 80 -0.26 5.01 4.51
CA LYS A 80 -0.77 4.94 3.13
C LYS A 80 -0.02 5.88 2.18
N ARG A 81 0.36 7.09 2.63
CA ARG A 81 1.15 8.02 1.82
C ARG A 81 2.56 7.49 1.60
N TYR A 82 3.23 7.07 2.67
CA TYR A 82 4.57 6.49 2.60
C TYR A 82 4.62 5.27 1.68
N ASN A 83 3.69 4.33 1.83
CA ASN A 83 3.63 3.14 0.98
C ASN A 83 3.42 3.52 -0.49
N ARG A 84 2.53 4.48 -0.79
CA ARG A 84 2.33 4.96 -2.17
C ARG A 84 3.57 5.61 -2.77
N GLU A 85 4.34 6.34 -1.98
CA GLU A 85 5.61 6.93 -2.45
C GLU A 85 6.65 5.86 -2.73
N MET A 86 6.75 4.86 -1.85
CA MET A 86 7.62 3.71 -2.05
C MET A 86 7.22 2.88 -3.27
N ASP A 87 5.93 2.66 -3.49
CA ASP A 87 5.43 1.92 -4.66
C ASP A 87 5.77 2.67 -5.96
N LYS A 88 5.57 4.00 -5.99
CA LYS A 88 5.98 4.84 -7.13
C LYS A 88 7.49 4.83 -7.35
N LYS A 89 8.28 4.78 -6.28
CA LYS A 89 9.75 4.72 -6.38
C LYS A 89 10.18 3.39 -6.99
N ARG A 90 9.62 2.28 -6.51
CA ARG A 90 9.86 0.94 -7.06
C ARG A 90 9.46 0.84 -8.52
N GLU A 91 8.29 1.35 -8.88
CA GLU A 91 7.83 1.39 -10.28
C GLU A 91 8.82 2.16 -11.18
N ARG A 92 9.37 3.27 -10.69
CA ARG A 92 10.41 4.02 -11.42
C ARG A 92 11.73 3.27 -11.49
N GLU A 93 12.13 2.58 -10.43
CA GLU A 93 13.35 1.77 -10.37
C GLU A 93 13.25 0.59 -11.34
N ASP A 94 12.17 -0.18 -11.32
CA ASP A 94 11.91 -1.30 -12.24
C ASP A 94 11.93 -0.85 -13.72
N LEU A 95 11.33 0.31 -13.99
CA LEU A 95 11.30 0.89 -15.33
C LEU A 95 12.68 1.43 -15.77
N GLN A 96 13.45 2.00 -14.85
CA GLN A 96 14.83 2.43 -15.11
C GLN A 96 15.74 1.23 -15.36
N GLU A 97 15.65 0.17 -14.56
CA GLU A 97 16.38 -1.08 -14.77
C GLU A 97 16.06 -1.71 -16.13
N MET A 98 14.78 -1.69 -16.53
CA MET A 98 14.38 -2.13 -17.85
C MET A 98 15.01 -1.28 -18.96
N TRP A 99 15.01 0.05 -18.82
CA TRP A 99 15.62 0.94 -19.80
C TRP A 99 17.14 0.74 -19.90
N ASP A 100 17.83 0.64 -18.76
CA ASP A 100 19.26 0.39 -18.70
C ASP A 100 19.61 -0.98 -19.32
N PHE A 101 18.78 -1.99 -19.07
CA PHE A 101 18.91 -3.29 -19.73
C PHE A 101 18.78 -3.17 -21.24
N ILE A 102 17.75 -2.51 -21.76
CA ILE A 102 17.55 -2.30 -23.20
C ILE A 102 18.72 -1.53 -23.83
N ASP A 103 19.24 -0.52 -23.13
CA ASP A 103 20.38 0.27 -23.62
C ASP A 103 21.69 -0.53 -23.63
N SER A 104 21.83 -1.51 -22.74
CA SER A 104 22.97 -2.43 -22.71
C SER A 104 22.96 -3.46 -23.84
N LEU A 105 21.81 -3.67 -24.49
CA LEU A 105 21.68 -4.61 -25.60
C LEU A 105 22.39 -4.12 -26.86
N SER A 106 22.77 -5.08 -27.70
CA SER A 106 23.27 -4.78 -29.05
C SER A 106 22.19 -4.08 -29.89
N LEU A 107 22.62 -3.31 -30.90
CA LEU A 107 21.70 -2.67 -31.85
C LEU A 107 20.76 -3.70 -32.51
N GLU A 108 21.29 -4.89 -32.82
CA GLU A 108 20.52 -5.97 -33.41
C GLU A 108 19.42 -6.48 -32.47
N ASP A 109 19.75 -6.71 -31.19
CA ASP A 109 18.78 -7.14 -30.19
C ASP A 109 17.71 -6.07 -29.93
N ARG A 110 18.09 -4.78 -29.95
CA ARG A 110 17.13 -3.68 -29.86
C ARG A 110 16.16 -3.66 -31.04
N GLU A 111 16.66 -3.81 -32.27
CA GLU A 111 15.80 -3.88 -33.46
C GLU A 111 14.90 -5.13 -33.47
N PHE A 112 15.41 -6.26 -32.95
CA PHE A 112 14.62 -7.47 -32.73
C PHE A 112 13.44 -7.20 -31.80
N ILE A 113 13.67 -6.55 -30.65
CA ILE A 113 12.60 -6.15 -29.71
C ILE A 113 11.62 -5.16 -30.36
N LYS A 114 12.12 -4.15 -31.06
CA LYS A 114 11.27 -3.18 -31.79
C LYS A 114 10.37 -3.85 -32.80
N THR A 115 10.81 -4.94 -33.42
CA THR A 115 9.99 -5.71 -34.37
C THR A 115 8.78 -6.35 -33.67
N PHE A 116 8.95 -6.89 -32.47
CA PHE A 116 7.83 -7.39 -31.67
C PHE A 116 6.86 -6.28 -31.24
N LEU A 117 7.36 -5.09 -30.90
CA LEU A 117 6.49 -3.95 -30.57
C LEU A 117 5.67 -3.51 -31.78
N LYS A 118 6.26 -3.49 -32.98
CA LYS A 118 5.58 -3.13 -34.23
C LYS A 118 4.55 -4.17 -34.67
N ASN A 119 4.82 -5.46 -34.43
CA ASN A 119 3.97 -6.56 -34.89
C ASN A 119 2.96 -7.06 -33.84
N ASN A 120 2.79 -6.34 -32.72
CA ASN A 120 1.95 -6.72 -31.60
C ASN A 120 2.32 -8.06 -30.92
N ASN A 121 3.62 -8.33 -30.78
CA ASN A 121 4.19 -9.57 -30.26
C ASN A 121 3.79 -10.81 -31.05
N ALA A 122 3.50 -10.66 -32.35
CA ALA A 122 3.27 -11.80 -33.22
C ALA A 122 4.57 -12.62 -33.34
N PRO A 123 4.49 -13.96 -33.41
CA PRO A 123 5.69 -14.78 -33.45
C PRO A 123 6.55 -14.52 -34.69
N ILE A 124 7.86 -14.39 -34.48
CA ILE A 124 8.85 -14.23 -35.56
C ILE A 124 9.52 -15.59 -35.79
N VAL A 125 9.69 -15.98 -37.04
CA VAL A 125 10.30 -17.26 -37.42
C VAL A 125 11.62 -17.01 -38.13
N GLU A 126 12.69 -17.60 -37.60
CA GLU A 126 14.03 -17.53 -38.17
C GLU A 126 14.49 -18.92 -38.63
N TYR A 127 15.25 -18.97 -39.73
CA TYR A 127 15.83 -20.21 -40.24
C TYR A 127 17.04 -20.60 -39.39
N LYS A 128 17.05 -21.82 -38.86
CA LYS A 128 18.16 -22.34 -38.07
C LYS A 128 19.30 -22.69 -39.02
N ASN A 129 20.31 -21.83 -39.14
CA ASN A 129 21.57 -22.26 -39.73
C ASN A 129 22.28 -23.17 -38.73
N TYR A 130 22.70 -24.37 -39.15
CA TYR A 130 23.32 -25.38 -38.27
C TYR A 130 24.57 -24.89 -37.50
N ALA A 131 25.10 -23.71 -37.84
CA ALA A 131 26.24 -23.06 -37.18
C ALA A 131 25.89 -21.77 -36.40
N SER A 132 24.62 -21.32 -36.38
CA SER A 132 24.25 -20.09 -35.66
C SER A 132 23.87 -20.42 -34.21
N TYR A 133 24.78 -20.12 -33.29
CA TYR A 133 24.40 -19.92 -31.90
C TYR A 133 23.58 -18.62 -31.82
N TYR A 134 22.46 -18.67 -31.12
CA TYR A 134 21.80 -17.45 -30.72
C TYR A 134 22.70 -16.76 -29.69
N TYR A 135 22.70 -15.43 -29.68
CA TYR A 135 23.43 -14.63 -28.71
C TYR A 135 22.51 -13.50 -28.23
N GLY A 136 22.85 -12.89 -27.10
CA GLY A 136 22.09 -11.76 -26.57
C GLY A 136 20.71 -12.16 -26.09
N ILE A 137 19.70 -11.34 -26.39
CA ILE A 137 18.37 -11.51 -25.81
C ILE A 137 17.64 -12.77 -26.30
N ARG A 138 18.00 -13.28 -27.48
CA ARG A 138 17.37 -14.47 -28.10
C ARG A 138 17.63 -15.76 -27.33
N ASP A 139 18.67 -15.80 -26.50
CA ASP A 139 18.96 -16.93 -25.60
C ASP A 139 18.43 -16.74 -24.18
N ASN A 140 17.90 -15.55 -23.86
CA ASN A 140 17.27 -15.31 -22.58
C ASN A 140 15.84 -15.86 -22.57
N THR A 141 15.67 -17.07 -22.03
CA THR A 141 14.38 -17.78 -22.00
C THR A 141 13.31 -17.13 -21.13
N ASP A 142 13.70 -16.26 -20.20
CA ASP A 142 12.76 -15.54 -19.33
C ASP A 142 12.12 -14.34 -20.07
N LEU A 143 12.87 -13.74 -21.00
CA LEU A 143 12.44 -12.60 -21.79
C LEU A 143 11.89 -13.00 -23.16
N VAL A 144 12.39 -14.09 -23.74
CA VAL A 144 12.01 -14.58 -25.07
C VAL A 144 11.67 -16.06 -25.00
N LYS A 145 10.42 -16.38 -25.31
CA LYS A 145 9.96 -17.76 -25.49
C LYS A 145 10.40 -18.25 -26.87
N ARG A 146 11.05 -19.40 -26.89
CA ARG A 146 11.55 -20.07 -28.11
C ARG A 146 10.82 -21.39 -28.34
N ARG A 147 10.47 -21.69 -29.58
CA ARG A 147 9.92 -22.99 -30.00
C ARG A 147 10.49 -23.40 -31.36
N ASP A 148 11.06 -24.60 -31.44
CA ASP A 148 11.45 -25.17 -32.74
C ASP A 148 10.22 -25.76 -33.44
N ILE A 149 10.07 -25.47 -34.73
CA ILE A 149 9.00 -25.94 -35.60
C ILE A 149 9.62 -26.57 -36.86
N THR A 150 8.99 -27.61 -37.39
CA THR A 150 9.42 -28.23 -38.65
C THR A 150 8.56 -27.71 -39.78
N ASP A 151 9.19 -27.20 -40.84
CA ASP A 151 8.49 -26.78 -42.04
C ASP A 151 8.02 -28.00 -42.86
N THR A 152 7.10 -27.77 -43.79
CA THR A 152 6.62 -28.72 -44.81
C THR A 152 7.74 -29.40 -45.60
N ASP A 153 8.86 -28.73 -45.81
CA ASP A 153 10.05 -29.26 -46.50
C ASP A 153 11.02 -30.01 -45.55
N GLY A 154 10.66 -30.21 -44.28
CA GLY A 154 11.47 -30.94 -43.29
C GLY A 154 12.57 -30.11 -42.60
N TYR A 155 12.70 -28.82 -42.92
CA TYR A 155 13.66 -27.93 -42.27
C TYR A 155 13.20 -27.49 -40.88
N ILE A 156 14.12 -27.47 -39.92
CA ILE A 156 13.86 -26.92 -38.57
C ILE A 156 13.97 -25.39 -38.62
N LYS A 157 12.91 -24.73 -38.20
CA LYS A 157 12.84 -23.29 -37.98
C LYS A 157 12.66 -23.02 -36.49
N THR A 158 13.08 -21.85 -36.04
CA THR A 158 12.88 -21.43 -34.66
C THR A 158 11.91 -20.25 -34.62
N GLN A 159 10.88 -20.38 -33.80
CA GLN A 159 9.90 -19.34 -33.53
C GLN A 159 10.23 -18.64 -32.21
N PHE A 160 10.19 -17.31 -32.24
CA PHE A 160 10.43 -16.44 -31.10
C PHE A 160 9.20 -15.59 -30.78
N VAL A 161 8.94 -15.40 -29.49
CA VAL A 161 7.91 -14.51 -28.96
C VAL A 161 8.43 -13.88 -27.67
N LEU A 162 8.25 -12.58 -27.45
CA LEU A 162 8.59 -11.99 -26.16
C LEU A 162 7.66 -12.56 -25.07
N SER A 163 8.19 -12.75 -23.87
CA SER A 163 7.36 -13.16 -22.74
C SER A 163 6.27 -12.12 -22.47
N ASP A 164 5.09 -12.58 -22.04
CA ASP A 164 3.92 -11.70 -21.90
C ASP A 164 4.16 -10.56 -20.91
N ARG A 165 4.95 -10.82 -19.87
CA ARG A 165 5.38 -9.81 -18.90
C ARG A 165 6.27 -8.77 -19.57
N PHE A 166 7.36 -9.21 -20.18
CA PHE A 166 8.34 -8.31 -20.78
C PHE A 166 7.73 -7.45 -21.90
N TYR A 167 6.90 -8.06 -22.75
CA TYR A 167 6.17 -7.33 -23.80
C TYR A 167 5.22 -6.27 -23.23
N LYS A 168 4.48 -6.58 -22.16
CA LYS A 168 3.59 -5.62 -21.50
C LYS A 168 4.37 -4.47 -20.87
N ASP A 169 5.50 -4.74 -20.23
CA ASP A 169 6.33 -3.72 -19.60
C ASP A 169 6.90 -2.75 -20.65
N LEU A 170 7.41 -3.28 -21.77
CA LEU A 170 7.87 -2.48 -22.91
C LEU A 170 6.76 -1.66 -23.55
N LYS A 171 5.57 -2.26 -23.76
CA LYS A 171 4.41 -1.58 -24.31
C LYS A 171 3.91 -0.46 -23.40
N ASN A 172 3.82 -0.72 -22.10
CA ASN A 172 3.46 0.27 -21.08
C ASN A 172 4.45 1.43 -21.06
N SER A 173 5.75 1.14 -21.23
CA SER A 173 6.79 2.16 -21.33
C SER A 173 6.63 3.02 -22.58
N MET A 174 6.37 2.40 -23.73
CA MET A 174 6.07 3.13 -24.98
C MET A 174 4.82 4.00 -24.87
N GLU A 175 3.73 3.49 -24.29
CA GLU A 175 2.45 4.21 -24.20
C GLU A 175 2.54 5.40 -23.23
N ASN A 176 3.21 5.24 -22.10
CA ASN A 176 3.27 6.29 -21.07
C ASN A 176 4.46 7.25 -21.22
N TYR A 177 5.56 6.80 -21.82
CA TYR A 177 6.82 7.56 -21.89
C TYR A 177 7.36 7.73 -23.31
N GLY A 178 6.78 7.08 -24.32
CA GLY A 178 7.20 7.20 -25.72
C GLY A 178 8.53 6.53 -26.05
N ARG A 179 9.08 5.71 -25.15
CA ARG A 179 10.40 5.09 -25.28
C ARG A 179 10.49 3.73 -24.57
N ILE A 180 11.45 2.90 -24.99
CA ILE A 180 11.78 1.62 -24.33
C ILE A 180 13.19 1.56 -23.73
N GLY A 181 13.97 2.62 -23.88
CA GLY A 181 15.32 2.78 -23.32
C GLY A 181 15.55 4.25 -22.96
N ASN A 182 16.68 4.58 -22.35
CA ASN A 182 16.99 5.97 -22.03
C ASN A 182 17.32 6.77 -23.30
N PHE A 183 17.93 6.12 -24.29
CA PHE A 183 18.34 6.75 -25.53
C PHE A 183 17.27 6.55 -26.61
N VAL A 184 16.84 7.67 -27.22
CA VAL A 184 16.09 7.63 -28.47
C VAL A 184 17.13 7.52 -29.58
N GLU A 185 17.26 6.34 -30.19
CA GLU A 185 18.07 6.20 -31.40
C GLU A 185 17.42 7.05 -32.50
N GLU A 186 18.00 8.21 -32.80
CA GLU A 186 17.63 9.03 -33.95
C GLU A 186 17.83 8.22 -35.23
N LYS A 187 16.83 8.31 -36.12
CA LYS A 187 16.76 7.58 -37.39
C LYS A 187 17.79 8.06 -38.41
#